data_AF-A0A9D8XAN1-F1
#
_entry.id   AF-A0A9D8XAN1-F1
#
_cell.length_a   1.000
_cell.length_b   1.000
_cell.length_c   1.000
_cell.angle_alpha   90.00
_cell.angle_beta   90.00
_cell.angle_gamma   90.00
#
_symmetry.space_group_name_H-M   'P 1'
#
loop_
_entity.id
_entity.type
_entity.pdbx_description
1 polymer ?
#
loop_
_entity_poly.entity_id
_entity_poly.type
_entity_poly.pdbx_seq_one_letter_code
_entity_poly.pdbx_strand_id
1 'polypeptide(L)'
;MEEISGKFIRETVRWSPETAVLSCESRAGARIAVICDCELNELEPGMHYRFAGSWTPHKRYGLQFKASSYAPEMPVTERAILDYLKRFSGVGEKTASLIYARFGSETLDRIAEDP
;
A
#
# COMPACT_ATOMS: atom_id res chain seq x y z
N MET A 1 19.54 -5.96 -1.52
CA MET A 1 18.29 -5.20 -1.34
C MET A 1 17.18 -6.19 -1.59
N GLU A 2 16.40 -6.48 -0.57
CA GLU A 2 15.27 -7.40 -0.65
C GLU A 2 14.00 -6.60 -0.95
N GLU A 3 13.02 -7.22 -1.60
CA GLU A 3 11.69 -6.66 -1.79
C GLU A 3 10.68 -7.55 -1.08
N ILE A 4 9.79 -6.94 -0.31
CA ILE A 4 8.66 -7.63 0.30
C ILE A 4 7.35 -6.98 -0.15
N SER A 5 6.33 -7.80 -0.39
CA SER A 5 4.97 -7.32 -0.63
C SER A 5 4.09 -7.65 0.57
N GLY A 6 3.30 -6.66 0.99
CA GLY A 6 2.41 -6.82 2.12
C GLY A 6 1.23 -5.86 2.05
N LYS A 7 0.09 -6.32 2.55
CA LYS A 7 -1.07 -5.49 2.79
C LYS A 7 -0.78 -4.58 3.98
N PHE A 8 -0.80 -3.28 3.79
CA PHE A 8 -0.68 -2.33 4.89
C PHE A 8 -1.94 -2.43 5.76
N ILE A 9 -1.78 -2.74 7.04
CA ILE A 9 -2.89 -2.89 7.98
C ILE A 9 -3.10 -1.59 8.75
N ARG A 10 -2.02 -1.08 9.36
CA ARG A 10 -2.02 0.16 10.15
C ARG A 10 -0.61 0.61 10.48
N GLU A 11 -0.47 1.90 10.76
CA GLU A 11 0.70 2.43 11.45
C GLU A 11 0.69 1.96 12.92
N THR A 12 1.84 1.49 13.40
CA THR A 12 1.99 1.01 14.79
C THR A 12 2.68 2.05 15.66
N VAL A 13 3.76 2.64 15.18
CA VAL A 13 4.46 3.71 15.88
C VAL A 13 5.12 4.64 14.88
N ARG A 14 5.12 5.94 15.16
CA ARG A 14 5.85 6.94 14.39
C ARG A 14 7.00 7.45 15.24
N TRP A 15 8.22 7.37 14.72
CA TRP A 15 9.42 7.85 15.41
C TRP A 15 9.77 9.28 15.02
N SER A 16 9.52 9.64 13.76
CA SER A 16 9.83 10.94 13.18
C SER A 16 8.72 11.36 12.23
N PRO A 17 8.59 12.65 11.85
CA PRO A 17 7.60 13.09 10.87
C PRO A 17 7.71 12.32 9.55
N GLU A 18 8.94 11.98 9.16
CA GLU A 18 9.28 11.14 8.02
C GLU A 18 9.28 9.63 8.35
N THR A 19 9.88 9.18 9.46
CA THR A 19 10.00 7.73 9.74
C THR A 19 8.84 7.15 10.56
N ALA A 20 8.13 6.17 9.99
CA ALA A 20 7.08 5.41 10.65
C ALA A 20 7.27 3.89 10.56
N VAL A 21 6.70 3.18 11.54
CA VAL A 21 6.66 1.72 11.61
C VAL A 21 5.26 1.26 11.26
N LEU A 22 5.17 0.57 10.13
CA LEU A 22 3.96 0.05 9.54
C LEU A 22 3.81 -1.43 9.90
N SER A 23 2.60 -1.83 10.28
CA SER A 23 2.23 -3.24 10.38
C SER A 23 1.66 -3.68 9.05
N CYS A 24 2.41 -4.51 8.34
CA CYS A 24 1.98 -5.10 7.08
C CYS A 24 1.67 -6.59 7.26
N GLU A 25 0.77 -7.13 6.47
CA GLU A 25 0.45 -8.55 6.42
C GLU A 25 0.89 -9.11 5.07
N SER A 26 1.77 -10.12 5.10
CA SER A 26 2.18 -10.83 3.88
C SER A 26 1.02 -11.64 3.29
N ARG A 27 1.16 -12.09 2.03
CA ARG A 27 0.19 -13.00 1.39
C ARG A 27 -0.02 -14.32 2.15
N ALA A 28 0.95 -14.72 2.98
CA ALA A 28 0.87 -15.90 3.84
C ALA A 28 0.11 -15.64 5.16
N GLY A 29 -0.37 -14.42 5.41
CA GLY A 29 -1.02 -14.03 6.67
C GLY A 29 -0.05 -13.74 7.81
N ALA A 30 1.27 -13.75 7.55
CA ALA A 30 2.26 -13.38 8.56
C ALA A 30 2.35 -11.85 8.69
N ARG A 31 2.31 -11.34 9.92
CA ARG A 31 2.49 -9.91 10.24
C ARG A 31 3.97 -9.55 10.22
N ILE A 32 4.30 -8.53 9.45
CA ILE A 32 5.66 -8.02 9.27
C ILE A 32 5.66 -6.55 9.68
N ALA A 33 6.60 -6.19 10.55
CA ALA A 33 6.87 -4.79 10.89
C ALA A 33 7.81 -4.20 9.84
N VAL A 34 7.35 -3.16 9.16
CA VAL A 34 8.09 -2.46 8.11
C VAL A 34 8.38 -1.04 8.57
N ILE A 35 9.64 -0.64 8.57
CA ILE A 35 10.06 0.74 8.86
C ILE A 35 10.30 1.41 7.52
N CYS A 36 9.60 2.51 7.23
CA CYS A 36 9.84 3.31 6.04
C CYS A 36 9.70 4.80 6.36
N ASP A 37 10.27 5.62 5.49
CA ASP A 37 10.12 7.07 5.53
C ASP A 37 8.92 7.49 4.66
N CYS A 38 7.80 7.82 5.29
CA CYS A 38 6.51 8.13 4.65
C CYS A 38 5.78 9.28 5.35
N GLU A 39 5.04 10.09 4.59
CA GLU A 39 4.22 11.15 5.17
C GLU A 39 2.98 10.62 5.92
N LEU A 40 2.40 11.46 6.78
CA LEU A 40 1.17 11.13 7.48
C LEU A 40 0.02 11.01 6.47
N ASN A 41 -0.70 9.89 6.50
CA ASN A 41 -1.78 9.53 5.56
C ASN A 41 -1.35 9.22 4.12
N GLU A 42 -0.06 9.03 3.85
CA GLU A 42 0.38 8.63 2.51
C GLU A 42 0.02 7.18 2.17
N LEU A 43 0.03 6.30 3.18
CA LEU A 43 -0.36 4.90 3.02
C LEU A 43 -1.80 4.67 3.45
N GLU A 44 -2.53 3.95 2.60
CA GLU A 44 -3.94 3.65 2.82
C GLU A 44 -4.12 2.25 3.43
N PRO A 45 -4.70 2.14 4.64
CA PRO A 45 -4.98 0.87 5.27
C PRO A 45 -5.81 -0.03 4.36
N GLY A 46 -5.35 -1.26 4.16
CA GLY A 46 -6.00 -2.24 3.31
C GLY A 46 -5.38 -2.40 1.92
N MET A 47 -4.54 -1.46 1.47
CA MET A 47 -3.84 -1.57 0.19
C MET A 47 -2.56 -2.40 0.30
N HIS A 48 -2.17 -3.04 -0.81
CA HIS A 48 -0.90 -3.74 -0.89
C HIS A 48 0.19 -2.78 -1.31
N TYR A 49 1.34 -2.88 -0.65
CA TYR A 49 2.52 -2.11 -0.96
C TYR A 49 3.70 -3.05 -1.14
N ARG A 50 4.58 -2.70 -2.08
CA ARG A 50 5.90 -3.31 -2.23
C ARG A 50 6.90 -2.42 -1.53
N PHE A 51 7.68 -3.02 -0.64
CA PHE A 51 8.71 -2.35 0.12
C PHE A 51 10.07 -2.91 -0.30
N ALA A 52 10.97 -2.05 -0.75
CA ALA A 52 12.34 -2.42 -1.12
C ALA A 52 13.30 -1.96 -0.03
N GLY A 53 14.17 -2.85 0.46
CA GLY A 53 14.98 -2.56 1.63
C GLY A 53 15.83 -3.73 2.11
N SER A 54 15.94 -3.85 3.43
CA SER A 54 16.72 -4.92 4.08
C SER A 54 16.17 -5.25 5.46
N TRP A 55 16.28 -6.51 5.85
CA TRP A 55 15.90 -6.95 7.19
C TRP A 55 16.92 -6.46 8.23
N THR A 56 16.42 -5.76 9.25
CA THR A 56 17.20 -5.29 10.38
C THR A 56 16.69 -5.94 11.67
N PRO A 57 17.55 -6.65 12.42
CA PRO A 57 17.15 -7.22 13.71
C PRO A 57 17.06 -6.13 14.77
N HIS A 58 15.90 -6.01 15.42
CA HIS A 58 15.68 -5.10 16.54
C HIS A 58 15.68 -5.85 17.88
N LYS A 59 16.57 -5.47 18.81
CA LYS A 59 16.78 -6.16 20.10
C LYS A 59 15.52 -6.37 20.95
N ARG A 60 14.50 -5.49 20.81
CA ARG A 60 13.27 -5.50 21.63
C ARG A 60 12.04 -6.12 20.94
N TYR A 61 12.01 -6.14 19.60
CA TYR A 61 10.81 -6.48 18.83
C TYR A 61 11.03 -7.56 17.75
N GLY A 62 12.26 -8.06 17.60
CA GLY A 62 12.59 -9.09 16.60
C GLY A 62 12.95 -8.50 15.24
N LEU A 63 12.77 -9.29 14.18
CA LEU A 63 13.07 -8.86 12.80
C LEU A 63 12.10 -7.78 12.32
N GLN A 64 12.64 -6.66 11.89
CA GLN A 64 11.92 -5.58 11.23
C GLN A 64 12.48 -5.36 9.84
N PHE A 65 11.64 -5.06 8.87
CA PHE A 65 12.08 -4.77 7.52
C PHE A 65 12.29 -3.27 7.36
N LYS A 66 13.52 -2.82 7.17
CA LYS A 66 13.82 -1.41 6.90
C LYS A 66 13.71 -1.17 5.40
N ALA A 67 12.58 -0.63 4.98
CA ALA A 67 12.32 -0.22 3.61
C ALA A 67 12.97 1.14 3.33
N SER A 68 13.77 1.21 2.27
CA SER A 68 14.35 2.44 1.75
C SER A 68 13.43 3.11 0.73
N SER A 69 12.56 2.33 0.08
CA SER A 69 11.50 2.83 -0.77
C SER A 69 10.28 1.93 -0.68
N TYR A 70 9.12 2.49 -0.97
CA TYR A 70 7.89 1.73 -1.18
C TYR A 70 7.17 2.22 -2.40
N ALA A 71 6.39 1.33 -3.00
CA ALA A 71 5.46 1.65 -4.06
C ALA A 71 4.12 0.97 -3.76
N PRO A 72 2.98 1.65 -3.97
CA PRO A 72 1.70 0.96 -3.97
C PRO A 72 1.75 -0.17 -5.00
N GLU A 73 1.44 -1.38 -4.58
CA GLU A 73 1.15 -2.48 -5.48
C GLU A 73 -0.23 -2.16 -6.04
N MET A 74 -0.26 -1.38 -7.14
CA MET A 74 -1.49 -0.99 -7.80
C MET A 74 -2.36 -2.24 -7.98
N PRO A 75 -3.66 -2.16 -7.67
CA PRO A 75 -4.52 -3.29 -7.88
C PRO A 75 -4.61 -3.57 -9.38
N VAL A 76 -3.83 -4.52 -9.87
CA VAL A 76 -3.94 -5.04 -11.25
C VAL A 76 -5.22 -5.86 -11.46
N THR A 77 -5.96 -6.12 -10.37
CA THR A 77 -7.21 -6.89 -10.43
C THR A 77 -8.40 -5.96 -10.55
N GLU A 78 -9.30 -6.28 -11.48
CA GLU A 78 -10.60 -5.62 -11.66
C GLU A 78 -11.25 -5.26 -10.34
N ARG A 79 -11.40 -6.25 -9.45
CA ARG A 79 -12.11 -6.10 -8.19
C ARG A 79 -11.52 -5.02 -7.30
N ALA A 80 -10.21 -4.87 -7.30
CA ALA A 80 -9.53 -3.90 -6.45
C ALA A 80 -9.45 -2.51 -7.11
N ILE A 81 -9.50 -2.41 -8.44
CA ILE A 81 -9.76 -1.14 -9.14
C ILE A 81 -11.18 -0.66 -8.85
N LEU A 82 -12.16 -1.56 -8.92
CA LEU A 82 -13.55 -1.24 -8.58
C LEU A 82 -13.69 -0.77 -7.14
N ASP A 83 -13.05 -1.45 -6.19
CA ASP A 83 -13.08 -1.06 -4.78
C ASP A 83 -12.37 0.28 -4.55
N TYR A 84 -11.25 0.53 -5.24
CA TYR A 84 -10.55 1.81 -5.22
C TYR A 84 -11.42 2.95 -5.76
N LEU A 85 -12.04 2.75 -6.93
CA LEU A 85 -12.95 3.72 -7.55
C LEU A 85 -14.13 4.06 -6.64
N LYS A 86 -14.67 3.08 -5.90
CA LYS A 86 -15.79 3.29 -4.96
C LYS A 86 -15.45 4.20 -3.77
N ARG A 87 -14.17 4.50 -3.53
CA ARG A 87 -13.75 5.43 -2.47
C ARG A 87 -13.95 6.89 -2.87
N PHE A 88 -14.06 7.19 -4.16
CA PHE A 88 -14.36 8.53 -4.64
C PHE A 88 -15.86 8.84 -4.46
N SER A 89 -16.15 9.97 -3.82
CA SER A 89 -17.51 10.46 -3.60
C SER A 89 -18.23 10.67 -4.94
N GLY A 90 -19.27 9.87 -5.18
CA GLY A 90 -20.05 9.90 -6.43
C GLY A 90 -19.79 8.72 -7.38
N VAL A 91 -18.80 7.89 -7.10
CA VAL A 91 -18.51 6.68 -7.90
C VAL A 91 -19.11 5.46 -7.21
N GLY A 92 -20.31 5.05 -7.66
CA GLY A 92 -20.94 3.80 -7.24
C GLY A 92 -20.39 2.58 -8.00
N GLU A 93 -20.82 1.37 -7.61
CA GLU A 93 -20.39 0.12 -8.27
C GLU A 93 -20.60 0.13 -9.79
N LYS A 94 -21.75 0.63 -10.26
CA LYS A 94 -22.04 0.76 -11.70
C LYS A 94 -21.08 1.72 -12.41
N THR A 95 -20.77 2.85 -11.78
CA THR A 95 -19.84 3.85 -12.34
C THR A 95 -18.43 3.30 -12.35
N ALA A 96 -18.00 2.64 -11.26
CA ALA A 96 -16.71 1.99 -11.17
C ALA A 96 -16.54 0.91 -12.27
N SER A 97 -17.55 0.07 -12.49
CA SER A 97 -17.54 -0.94 -13.56
C SER A 97 -17.48 -0.31 -14.95
N LEU A 98 -18.16 0.81 -15.18
CA LEU A 98 -18.08 1.53 -16.46
C LEU A 98 -16.69 2.12 -16.72
N ILE A 99 -16.06 2.68 -15.69
CA ILE A 99 -14.69 3.22 -15.78
C ILE A 99 -13.71 2.08 -16.05
N TYR A 100 -13.78 0.98 -15.29
CA TYR A 100 -12.94 -0.20 -15.53
C TYR A 100 -13.19 -0.84 -16.90
N ALA A 101 -14.43 -0.93 -17.36
CA ALA A 101 -14.74 -1.46 -18.70
C ALA A 101 -14.15 -0.58 -19.82
N ARG A 102 -13.86 0.70 -19.54
CA ARG A 102 -13.34 1.65 -20.52
C ARG A 102 -11.81 1.75 -20.50
N PHE A 103 -11.18 1.65 -19.33
CA PHE A 103 -9.73 1.85 -19.17
C PHE A 103 -8.98 0.61 -18.66
N GLY A 104 -9.71 -0.43 -18.23
CA GLY A 104 -9.12 -1.68 -17.72
C GLY A 104 -8.16 -1.44 -16.56
N SER A 105 -7.01 -2.10 -16.60
CA SER A 105 -5.94 -1.91 -15.61
C SER A 105 -5.29 -0.53 -15.65
N GLU A 106 -5.40 0.20 -16.77
CA GLU A 106 -4.83 1.55 -16.94
C GLU A 106 -5.69 2.65 -16.30
N THR A 107 -6.82 2.26 -15.67
CA THR A 107 -7.71 3.20 -14.97
C THR A 107 -6.95 4.02 -13.92
N LEU A 108 -6.05 3.38 -13.17
CA LEU A 108 -5.34 4.02 -12.07
C LEU A 108 -4.25 4.96 -12.58
N ASP A 109 -3.52 4.54 -13.62
CA ASP A 109 -2.50 5.38 -14.27
C ASP A 109 -3.12 6.68 -14.80
N ARG A 110 -4.31 6.58 -15.41
CA ARG A 110 -5.08 7.75 -15.88
C ARG A 110 -5.55 8.68 -14.76
N ILE A 111 -5.88 8.16 -13.57
CA ILE A 111 -6.23 8.99 -12.41
C ILE A 111 -4.99 9.70 -11.86
N ALA A 112 -3.82 9.05 -11.90
CA ALA A 112 -2.57 9.64 -11.45
C ALA A 112 -2.01 10.72 -12.40
N GLU A 113 -2.39 10.70 -13.69
CA GLU A 113 -1.96 11.68 -14.70
C GLU A 113 -2.74 13.02 -14.70
N ASP A 114 -3.89 13.12 -14.01
CA ASP A 114 -4.73 14.32 -14.00
C ASP A 114 -4.70 14.98 -12.58
N PRO A 115 -3.91 16.06 -12.35
CA PRO A 115 -3.78 16.73 -11.06
C PRO A 115 -4.99 17.56 -10.62
#